data_AF-T2JAE1-F1
#
_entry.id   AF-T2JAE1-F1
#
_cell.length_a   1.000
_cell.length_b   1.000
_cell.length_c   1.000
_cell.angle_alpha   90.00
_cell.angle_beta   90.00
_cell.angle_gamma   90.00
#
_symmetry.space_group_name_H-M   'P 1'
#
loop_
_entity.id
_entity.type
_entity.pdbx_description
1 polymer ?
#
loop_
_entity_poly.entity_id
_entity_poly.type
_entity_poly.pdbx_seq_one_letter_code
_entity_poly.pdbx_strand_id
1 'polypeptide(L)'
;MSRSKAIQYYIAARLLLAPLMVWTIVTLVFLLLRATPGDPADAILGNRAPEASKEALRESLGLNKPLWLQYLAYLGQLLSLNLGTSVTSQGQSVWEIITQHFPATAELTFYSMVVAMAIGVTIGILSASRPNTAIDVGGRLFGIITYSLPIFWVGMLFQLIFAVQLRWFPLGTRFPINQTPPNGLTGIYTLDSLFSGNLGQFFTAAYYLILPCFTLGLLLSGIFERMVRVNLRQTLQADYVEAARARGIPERRILLAHALKNALIPVITVFGLTFAALLGGAVLTEVTFSWPGLGNRLYQAIDVRDYPTVQGIMVFFGAIVVVVSILIDLINAYIDPRIRY
;
A
#
# COMPACT_ATOMS: atom_id res chain seq x y z
N MET A 1 9.23 -13.15 -33.15
CA MET A 1 9.64 -11.77 -32.76
C MET A 1 10.90 -11.85 -31.90
N SER A 2 11.85 -10.91 -32.02
CA SER A 2 12.95 -10.79 -31.06
C SER A 2 12.40 -10.51 -29.66
N ARG A 3 12.99 -11.08 -28.60
CA ARG A 3 12.61 -10.88 -27.19
C ARG A 3 12.47 -9.39 -26.84
N SER A 4 13.34 -8.54 -27.40
CA SER A 4 13.29 -7.09 -27.24
C SER A 4 12.00 -6.49 -27.82
N LYS A 5 11.52 -6.96 -28.99
CA LYS A 5 10.26 -6.48 -29.59
C LYS A 5 9.02 -6.89 -28.80
N ALA A 6 9.01 -8.09 -28.21
CA ALA A 6 7.91 -8.55 -27.37
C ALA A 6 7.79 -7.72 -26.07
N ILE A 7 8.94 -7.45 -25.42
CA ILE A 7 8.99 -6.59 -24.23
C ILE A 7 8.57 -5.16 -24.58
N GLN A 8 9.06 -4.59 -25.68
CA GLN A 8 8.66 -3.25 -26.14
C GLN A 8 7.16 -3.16 -26.44
N TYR A 9 6.58 -4.17 -27.10
CA TYR A 9 5.15 -4.22 -27.36
C TYR A 9 4.33 -4.29 -26.07
N TYR A 10 4.74 -5.12 -25.12
CA TYR A 10 4.06 -5.24 -23.82
C TYR A 10 4.10 -3.93 -23.03
N ILE A 11 5.27 -3.28 -22.98
CA ILE A 11 5.44 -1.98 -22.32
C ILE A 11 4.57 -0.93 -23.01
N ALA A 12 4.59 -0.88 -24.35
CA ALA A 12 3.78 0.05 -25.11
C ALA A 12 2.29 -0.17 -24.86
N ALA A 13 1.82 -1.43 -24.85
CA ALA A 13 0.44 -1.77 -24.53
C ALA A 13 0.06 -1.31 -23.12
N ARG A 14 0.91 -1.55 -22.11
CA ARG A 14 0.67 -1.09 -20.74
C ARG A 14 0.66 0.43 -20.60
N LEU A 15 1.56 1.13 -21.28
CA LEU A 15 1.60 2.60 -21.30
C LEU A 15 0.36 3.18 -21.99
N LEU A 16 -0.15 2.54 -23.04
CA LEU A 16 -1.39 2.96 -23.71
C LEU A 16 -2.62 2.69 -22.84
N LEU A 17 -2.60 1.65 -22.00
CA LEU A 17 -3.66 1.36 -21.04
C LEU A 17 -3.61 2.24 -19.78
N ALA A 18 -2.45 2.85 -19.47
CA ALA A 18 -2.29 3.69 -18.27
C ALA A 18 -3.26 4.88 -18.20
N PRO A 19 -3.42 5.70 -19.27
CA PRO A 19 -4.44 6.75 -19.30
C PRO A 19 -5.85 6.21 -19.07
N LEU A 20 -6.18 5.05 -19.64
CA LEU A 20 -7.49 4.42 -19.46
C LEU A 20 -7.71 4.01 -18.01
N MET A 21 -6.71 3.43 -17.34
CA MET A 21 -6.77 3.05 -15.93
C MET A 21 -6.97 4.28 -15.03
N VAL A 22 -6.18 5.33 -15.24
CA VAL A 22 -6.32 6.59 -14.48
C VAL A 22 -7.67 7.24 -14.74
N TRP A 23 -8.09 7.33 -16.00
CA TRP A 23 -9.40 7.87 -16.38
C TRP A 23 -10.56 7.09 -15.73
N THR A 24 -10.46 5.77 -15.67
CA THR A 24 -11.45 4.92 -15.00
C THR A 24 -11.54 5.26 -13.51
N ILE A 25 -10.41 5.38 -12.81
CA ILE A 25 -10.36 5.75 -11.39
C ILE A 25 -10.93 7.16 -11.18
N VAL A 26 -10.47 8.13 -11.97
CA VAL A 26 -10.93 9.53 -11.94
C VAL A 26 -12.44 9.62 -12.10
N THR A 27 -12.99 8.90 -13.08
CA THR A 27 -14.43 8.88 -13.37
C THR A 27 -15.23 8.23 -12.26
N LEU A 28 -14.76 7.08 -11.77
CA LEU A 28 -15.42 6.34 -10.71
C LEU A 28 -15.44 7.14 -9.40
N VAL A 29 -14.30 7.72 -9.00
CA VAL A 29 -14.21 8.60 -7.82
C VAL A 29 -15.09 9.83 -7.98
N PHE A 30 -15.10 10.44 -9.17
CA PHE A 30 -15.95 11.59 -9.45
C PHE A 30 -17.43 11.25 -9.21
N LEU A 31 -17.91 10.16 -9.83
CA LEU A 31 -19.31 9.75 -9.74
C LEU A 31 -19.70 9.31 -8.33
N LEU A 32 -18.85 8.52 -7.66
CA LEU A 32 -19.11 8.06 -6.29
C LEU A 32 -19.27 9.23 -5.31
N LEU A 33 -18.44 10.26 -5.43
CA LEU A 33 -18.57 11.42 -4.55
C LEU A 33 -19.86 12.21 -4.77
N ARG A 34 -20.32 12.36 -6.02
CA ARG A 34 -21.60 13.04 -6.30
C ARG A 34 -22.82 12.15 -6.04
N ALA A 35 -22.64 10.84 -5.98
CA ALA A 35 -23.70 9.89 -5.61
C ALA A 35 -23.85 9.75 -4.09
N THR A 36 -22.79 10.04 -3.32
CA THR A 36 -22.83 10.01 -1.85
C THR A 36 -23.83 11.03 -1.33
N PRO A 37 -24.77 10.65 -0.45
CA PRO A 37 -25.74 11.59 0.10
C PRO A 37 -25.07 12.64 1.00
N GLY A 38 -25.44 13.90 0.80
CA GLY A 38 -24.99 15.03 1.61
C GLY A 38 -24.25 16.10 0.81
N ASP A 39 -24.43 17.36 1.20
CA ASP A 39 -23.88 18.51 0.49
C ASP A 39 -22.52 18.94 1.05
N PRO A 40 -21.48 19.15 0.21
CA PRO A 40 -20.22 19.77 0.62
C PRO A 40 -20.41 21.13 1.30
N ALA A 41 -21.37 21.95 0.86
CA ALA A 41 -21.60 23.27 1.46
C ALA A 41 -22.02 23.17 2.94
N ASP A 42 -22.81 22.14 3.28
CA ASP A 42 -23.18 21.83 4.66
C ASP A 42 -21.99 21.36 5.50
N ALA A 43 -21.03 20.66 4.89
CA ALA A 43 -19.83 20.21 5.58
C ALA A 43 -18.87 21.35 5.91
N ILE A 44 -18.82 22.37 5.04
CA ILE A 44 -17.91 23.51 5.15
C ILE A 44 -18.48 24.58 6.08
N LEU A 45 -19.75 24.97 5.88
CA LEU A 45 -20.37 26.06 6.66
C LEU A 45 -21.11 25.53 7.90
N GLY A 46 -21.32 24.22 7.98
CA GLY A 46 -22.13 23.58 9.00
C GLY A 46 -23.62 23.64 8.69
N ASN A 47 -24.37 22.68 9.22
CA ASN A 47 -25.82 22.55 8.99
C ASN A 47 -26.62 23.79 9.42
N ARG A 48 -26.09 24.62 10.32
CA ARG A 48 -26.75 25.83 10.86
C ARG A 48 -26.45 27.12 10.08
N ALA A 49 -25.61 27.05 9.05
CA ALA A 49 -25.30 28.25 8.27
C ALA A 49 -26.54 28.77 7.51
N PRO A 50 -26.64 30.09 7.27
CA PRO A 50 -27.70 30.66 6.45
C PRO A 50 -27.71 30.03 5.05
N GLU A 51 -28.89 29.68 4.53
CA GLU A 51 -29.02 29.04 3.21
C GLU A 51 -28.44 29.90 2.08
N ALA A 52 -28.54 31.24 2.18
CA ALA A 52 -27.92 32.15 1.22
C ALA A 52 -26.39 31.99 1.14
N SER A 53 -25.72 31.75 2.28
CA SER A 53 -24.27 31.49 2.30
C SER A 53 -23.93 30.14 1.69
N LYS A 54 -24.78 29.13 1.90
CA LYS A 54 -24.62 27.80 1.30
C LYS A 54 -24.80 27.84 -0.21
N GLU A 55 -25.81 28.55 -0.71
CA GLU A 55 -26.03 28.72 -2.16
C GLU A 55 -24.87 29.46 -2.83
N ALA A 56 -24.37 30.54 -2.23
CA ALA A 56 -23.20 31.26 -2.73
C ALA A 56 -21.96 30.35 -2.78
N LEU A 57 -21.78 29.47 -1.81
CA LEU A 57 -20.70 28.49 -1.79
C LEU A 57 -20.89 27.38 -2.84
N ARG A 58 -22.12 26.88 -3.04
CA ARG A 58 -22.42 25.91 -4.11
C ARG A 58 -22.12 26.49 -5.49
N GLU A 59 -22.42 27.77 -5.69
CA GLU A 59 -22.14 28.47 -6.94
C GLU A 59 -20.63 28.64 -7.17
N SER A 60 -19.88 29.07 -6.15
CA SER A 60 -18.42 29.23 -6.27
C SER A 60 -17.68 27.90 -6.49
N LEU A 61 -18.17 26.81 -5.91
CA LEU A 61 -17.68 25.45 -6.14
C LEU A 61 -18.17 24.83 -7.46
N GLY A 62 -19.10 25.49 -8.17
CA GLY A 62 -19.68 24.99 -9.41
C GLY A 62 -20.60 23.77 -9.24
N LEU A 63 -21.08 23.51 -8.01
CA LEU A 63 -21.94 22.36 -7.68
C LEU A 63 -23.33 22.45 -8.33
N ASN A 64 -23.77 23.67 -8.68
CA ASN A 64 -25.06 23.90 -9.37
C ASN A 64 -25.01 23.58 -10.87
N LYS A 65 -23.83 23.35 -11.45
CA LYS A 65 -23.70 23.03 -12.88
C LYS A 65 -24.14 21.58 -13.15
N PRO A 66 -24.65 21.28 -14.35
CA PRO A 66 -24.87 19.90 -14.79
C PRO A 66 -23.64 19.00 -14.55
N LEU A 67 -23.85 17.75 -14.15
CA LEU A 67 -22.78 16.82 -13.77
C LEU A 67 -21.68 16.68 -14.84
N TRP A 68 -22.05 16.68 -16.12
CA TRP A 68 -21.10 16.57 -17.23
C TRP A 68 -20.17 17.80 -17.32
N LEU A 69 -20.68 19.01 -17.02
CA LEU A 69 -19.86 20.23 -16.97
C LEU A 69 -18.90 20.22 -15.78
N GLN A 70 -19.37 19.75 -14.62
CA GLN A 70 -18.51 19.55 -13.45
C GLN A 70 -17.39 18.56 -13.76
N TYR A 71 -17.72 17.46 -14.46
CA TYR A 71 -16.76 16.43 -14.83
C TYR A 71 -15.72 16.94 -15.83
N LEU A 72 -16.13 17.66 -16.88
CA LEU A 72 -15.19 18.26 -17.84
C LEU A 72 -14.28 19.30 -17.20
N ALA A 73 -14.81 20.13 -16.28
CA ALA A 73 -14.00 21.08 -15.53
C ALA A 73 -12.97 20.36 -14.64
N TYR A 74 -13.38 19.29 -13.96
CA TYR A 74 -12.50 18.46 -13.16
C TYR A 74 -11.39 17.80 -14.00
N LEU A 75 -11.75 17.21 -15.16
CA LEU A 75 -10.74 16.67 -16.09
C LEU A 75 -9.76 17.74 -16.57
N GLY A 76 -10.25 18.94 -16.89
CA GLY A 76 -9.39 20.07 -17.28
C GLY A 76 -8.39 20.46 -16.19
N GLN A 77 -8.84 20.49 -14.93
CA GLN A 77 -7.96 20.75 -13.78
C GLN A 77 -6.89 19.65 -13.63
N LEU A 78 -7.29 18.38 -13.73
CA LEU A 78 -6.35 17.25 -13.65
C LEU A 78 -5.30 17.27 -14.77
N LEU A 79 -5.68 17.63 -16.00
CA LEU A 79 -4.74 17.76 -17.12
C LEU A 79 -3.70 18.87 -16.88
N SER A 80 -4.08 19.91 -16.13
CA SER A 80 -3.14 20.96 -15.67
C SER A 80 -2.36 20.58 -14.40
N LEU A 81 -2.47 19.33 -13.94
CA LEU A 81 -1.92 18.82 -12.67
C LEU A 81 -2.42 19.61 -11.44
N ASN A 82 -3.57 20.25 -11.55
CA ASN A 82 -4.21 20.94 -10.43
C ASN A 82 -5.19 19.97 -9.75
N LEU A 83 -4.83 19.51 -8.55
CA LEU A 83 -5.67 18.63 -7.72
C LEU A 83 -6.69 19.40 -6.86
N GLY A 84 -6.70 20.73 -6.96
CA GLY A 84 -7.53 21.61 -6.16
C GLY A 84 -6.92 21.95 -4.80
N THR A 85 -7.74 22.61 -3.99
CA THR A 85 -7.41 23.06 -2.63
C THR A 85 -8.40 22.45 -1.65
N SER A 86 -7.87 21.99 -0.52
CA SER A 86 -8.69 21.49 0.59
C SER A 86 -9.56 22.60 1.14
N VAL A 87 -10.84 22.29 1.35
CA VAL A 87 -11.76 23.28 1.92
C VAL A 87 -11.70 23.32 3.45
N THR A 88 -11.30 22.22 4.08
CA THR A 88 -11.22 22.09 5.54
C THR A 88 -9.82 22.35 6.10
N SER A 89 -8.77 22.21 5.28
CA SER A 89 -7.37 22.51 5.66
C SER A 89 -6.98 23.95 5.32
N GLN A 90 -7.89 24.91 5.56
CA GLN A 90 -7.63 26.35 5.38
C GLN A 90 -7.16 26.74 3.96
N GLY A 91 -7.61 26.03 2.92
CA GLY A 91 -7.22 26.32 1.54
C GLY A 91 -5.86 25.76 1.11
N GLN A 92 -5.21 24.91 1.92
CA GLN A 92 -3.99 24.22 1.52
C GLN A 92 -4.19 23.45 0.21
N SER A 93 -3.16 23.46 -0.64
CA SER A 93 -3.20 22.71 -1.89
C SER A 93 -3.19 21.21 -1.60
N VAL A 94 -3.92 20.43 -2.40
CA VAL A 94 -3.94 18.96 -2.22
C VAL A 94 -2.55 18.35 -2.46
N TRP A 95 -1.72 18.97 -3.31
CA TRP A 95 -0.33 18.58 -3.47
C TRP A 95 0.49 18.70 -2.19
N GLU A 96 0.32 19.79 -1.45
CA GLU A 96 1.00 19.98 -0.17
C GLU A 96 0.58 18.89 0.83
N ILE A 97 -0.72 18.60 0.92
CA ILE A 97 -1.25 17.51 1.75
C ILE A 97 -0.63 16.17 1.35
N ILE A 98 -0.55 15.88 0.05
CA ILE A 98 0.07 14.65 -0.46
C ILE A 98 1.54 14.56 -0.08
N THR A 99 2.33 15.61 -0.34
CA THR A 99 3.77 15.60 -0.07
C THR A 99 4.09 15.48 1.42
N GLN A 100 3.24 16.02 2.31
CA GLN A 100 3.44 15.94 3.76
C GLN A 100 3.11 14.55 4.33
N HIS A 101 2.15 13.82 3.75
CA HIS A 101 1.62 12.59 4.34
C HIS A 101 2.04 11.31 3.61
N PHE A 102 2.33 11.40 2.31
CA PHE A 102 2.75 10.25 1.52
C PHE A 102 4.02 9.57 2.06
N PRO A 103 5.07 10.30 2.50
CA PRO A 103 6.27 9.67 3.06
C PRO A 103 5.98 8.75 4.25
N ALA A 104 4.99 9.08 5.08
CA ALA A 104 4.58 8.24 6.20
C ALA A 104 3.92 6.93 5.70
N THR A 105 3.03 7.00 4.70
CA THR A 105 2.43 5.80 4.08
C THR A 105 3.49 4.93 3.40
N ALA A 106 4.44 5.55 2.69
CA ALA A 106 5.53 4.85 2.02
C ALA A 106 6.46 4.13 3.02
N GLU A 107 6.81 4.80 4.12
CA GLU A 107 7.63 4.23 5.20
C GLU A 107 6.94 3.02 5.84
N LEU A 108 5.67 3.17 6.26
CA LEU A 108 4.87 2.08 6.81
C LEU A 108 4.78 0.90 5.85
N THR A 109 4.45 1.18 4.59
CA THR A 109 4.32 0.16 3.53
C THR A 109 5.61 -0.63 3.35
N PHE A 110 6.75 0.05 3.26
CA PHE A 110 8.04 -0.58 3.07
C PHE A 110 8.39 -1.52 4.23
N TYR A 111 8.35 -1.03 5.47
CA TYR A 111 8.70 -1.85 6.64
C TYR A 111 7.70 -2.98 6.89
N SER A 112 6.41 -2.76 6.70
CA SER A 112 5.40 -3.84 6.74
C SER A 112 5.68 -4.92 5.72
N MET A 113 6.07 -4.55 4.50
CA MET A 113 6.37 -5.51 3.46
C MET A 113 7.64 -6.32 3.76
N VAL A 114 8.66 -5.69 4.34
CA VAL A 114 9.86 -6.38 4.84
C VAL A 114 9.48 -7.43 5.88
N VAL A 115 8.63 -7.07 6.86
CA VAL A 115 8.14 -8.03 7.86
C VAL A 115 7.32 -9.15 7.21
N ALA A 116 6.41 -8.81 6.30
CA ALA A 116 5.56 -9.77 5.60
C ALA A 116 6.38 -10.81 4.83
N MET A 117 7.40 -10.36 4.09
CA MET A 117 8.30 -11.22 3.36
C MET A 117 9.16 -12.06 4.31
N ALA A 118 9.76 -11.46 5.34
CA ALA A 118 10.61 -12.17 6.28
C ALA A 118 9.86 -13.33 6.95
N ILE A 119 8.65 -13.06 7.46
CA ILE A 119 7.81 -14.06 8.13
C ILE A 119 7.25 -15.06 7.11
N GLY A 120 6.60 -14.56 6.06
CA GLY A 120 5.86 -15.39 5.10
C GLY A 120 6.77 -16.33 4.33
N VAL A 121 7.91 -15.83 3.82
CA VAL A 121 8.88 -16.67 3.12
C VAL A 121 9.49 -17.72 4.04
N THR A 122 9.84 -17.33 5.28
CA THR A 122 10.42 -18.29 6.25
C THR A 122 9.44 -19.41 6.59
N ILE A 123 8.20 -19.07 6.96
CA ILE A 123 7.18 -20.07 7.30
C ILE A 123 6.81 -20.92 6.07
N GLY A 124 6.71 -20.31 4.90
CA GLY A 124 6.41 -21.01 3.64
C GLY A 124 7.49 -22.02 3.26
N ILE A 125 8.77 -21.65 3.38
CA ILE A 125 9.90 -22.57 3.15
C ILE A 125 9.87 -23.72 4.15
N LEU A 126 9.74 -23.43 5.45
CA LEU A 126 9.74 -24.44 6.49
C LEU A 126 8.60 -25.46 6.29
N SER A 127 7.40 -24.97 5.97
CA SER A 127 6.21 -25.80 5.77
C SER A 127 6.30 -26.66 4.51
N ALA A 128 6.77 -26.11 3.39
CA ALA A 128 6.91 -26.87 2.14
C ALA A 128 8.07 -27.87 2.17
N SER A 129 9.13 -27.59 2.95
CA SER A 129 10.29 -28.48 3.05
C SER A 129 10.01 -29.80 3.78
N ARG A 130 8.92 -29.85 4.57
CA ARG A 130 8.56 -31.00 5.42
C ARG A 130 7.06 -31.30 5.32
N PRO A 131 6.58 -31.78 4.15
CA PRO A 131 5.16 -32.02 3.93
C PRO A 131 4.60 -33.06 4.90
N ASN A 132 3.34 -32.91 5.29
CA ASN A 132 2.62 -33.81 6.22
C ASN A 132 3.22 -33.90 7.63
N THR A 133 4.03 -32.92 8.04
CA THR A 133 4.54 -32.81 9.42
C THR A 133 3.77 -31.76 10.22
N ALA A 134 4.00 -31.71 11.55
CA ALA A 134 3.45 -30.66 12.40
C ALA A 134 3.84 -29.24 11.94
N ILE A 135 5.00 -29.08 11.28
CA ILE A 135 5.46 -27.80 10.74
C ILE A 135 4.57 -27.38 9.55
N ASP A 136 4.24 -28.32 8.65
CA ASP A 136 3.33 -28.07 7.52
C ASP A 136 1.89 -27.77 8.01
N VAL A 137 1.40 -28.52 9.00
CA VAL A 137 0.11 -28.21 9.64
C VAL A 137 0.14 -26.82 10.28
N GLY A 138 1.19 -26.50 11.03
CA GLY A 138 1.38 -25.19 11.66
C GLY A 138 1.40 -24.04 10.65
N GLY A 139 2.13 -24.18 9.54
CA GLY A 139 2.14 -23.18 8.47
C GLY A 139 0.79 -23.00 7.78
N ARG A 140 0.05 -24.10 7.56
CA ARG A 140 -1.33 -24.02 7.04
C ARG A 140 -2.26 -23.28 7.99
N LEU A 141 -2.22 -23.60 9.28
CA LEU A 141 -3.01 -22.90 10.29
C LEU A 141 -2.61 -21.43 10.38
N PHE A 142 -1.31 -21.13 10.34
CA PHE A 142 -0.82 -19.75 10.31
C PHE A 142 -1.39 -18.97 9.12
N GLY A 143 -1.32 -19.51 7.91
CA GLY A 143 -1.90 -18.89 6.72
C GLY A 143 -3.41 -18.68 6.80
N ILE A 144 -4.14 -19.64 7.40
CA ILE A 144 -5.59 -19.51 7.62
C ILE A 144 -5.90 -18.40 8.63
N ILE A 145 -5.21 -18.38 9.76
CA ILE A 145 -5.41 -17.40 10.83
C ILE A 145 -5.12 -15.99 10.32
N THR A 146 -3.95 -15.78 9.73
CA THR A 146 -3.55 -14.46 9.20
C THR A 146 -4.47 -13.94 8.12
N TYR A 147 -5.03 -14.82 7.27
CA TYR A 147 -5.99 -14.42 6.24
C TYR A 147 -7.39 -14.12 6.80
N SER A 148 -7.79 -14.76 7.89
CA SER A 148 -9.15 -14.65 8.44
C SER A 148 -9.33 -13.49 9.40
N LEU A 149 -8.25 -12.99 10.00
CA LEU A 149 -8.31 -11.93 11.00
C LEU A 149 -8.33 -10.53 10.36
N PRO A 150 -9.31 -9.66 10.72
CA PRO A 150 -9.31 -8.28 10.25
C PRO A 150 -8.12 -7.48 10.79
N ILE A 151 -7.47 -6.70 9.93
CA ILE A 151 -6.26 -5.94 10.29
C ILE A 151 -6.50 -4.96 11.44
N PHE A 152 -7.60 -4.20 11.39
CA PHE A 152 -7.94 -3.23 12.43
C PHE A 152 -8.17 -3.91 13.79
N TRP A 153 -8.77 -5.11 13.79
CA TRP A 153 -9.07 -5.86 15.02
C TRP A 153 -7.78 -6.36 15.68
N VAL A 154 -6.87 -6.94 14.89
CA VAL A 154 -5.55 -7.37 15.40
C VAL A 154 -4.73 -6.17 15.86
N GLY A 155 -4.78 -5.06 15.12
CA GLY A 155 -4.12 -3.81 15.51
C GLY A 155 -4.61 -3.28 16.86
N MET A 156 -5.92 -3.22 17.08
CA MET A 156 -6.49 -2.81 18.36
C MET A 156 -6.11 -3.76 19.50
N LEU A 157 -6.08 -5.08 19.26
CA LEU A 157 -5.61 -6.04 20.27
C LEU A 157 -4.12 -5.87 20.58
N PHE A 158 -3.28 -5.65 19.56
CA PHE A 158 -1.86 -5.42 19.74
C PHE A 158 -1.59 -4.11 20.48
N GLN A 159 -2.36 -3.05 20.21
CA GLN A 159 -2.31 -1.82 21.02
C GLN A 159 -2.71 -2.11 22.48
N LEU A 160 -3.81 -2.83 22.72
CA LEU A 160 -4.26 -3.15 24.07
C LEU A 160 -3.22 -3.96 24.85
N ILE A 161 -2.65 -5.00 24.24
CA ILE A 161 -1.70 -5.89 24.91
C ILE A 161 -0.34 -5.21 25.04
N PHE A 162 0.26 -4.79 23.93
CA PHE A 162 1.65 -4.36 23.92
C PHE A 162 1.86 -2.89 24.28
N ALA A 163 0.89 -2.01 24.00
CA ALA A 163 1.03 -0.59 24.30
C ALA A 163 0.32 -0.18 25.61
N VAL A 164 -0.89 -0.68 25.88
CA VAL A 164 -1.63 -0.32 27.12
C VAL A 164 -1.19 -1.19 28.31
N GLN A 165 -1.30 -2.52 28.20
CA GLN A 165 -1.05 -3.42 29.33
C GLN A 165 0.45 -3.56 29.61
N LEU A 166 1.23 -3.96 28.61
CA LEU A 166 2.66 -4.22 28.75
C LEU A 166 3.53 -2.96 28.65
N ARG A 167 3.04 -1.91 27.98
CA ARG A 167 3.76 -0.63 27.75
C ARG A 167 5.12 -0.83 27.05
N TRP A 168 5.23 -1.85 26.20
CA TRP A 168 6.42 -2.16 25.42
C TRP A 168 6.56 -1.33 24.15
N PHE A 169 5.47 -0.74 23.67
CA PHE A 169 5.44 0.05 22.44
C PHE A 169 4.51 1.26 22.62
N PRO A 170 4.66 2.31 21.80
CA PRO A 170 3.75 3.44 21.81
C PRO A 170 2.35 3.03 21.29
N LEU A 171 1.34 3.74 21.75
CA LEU A 171 -0.06 3.50 21.38
C LEU A 171 -0.36 3.85 19.91
N GLY A 172 0.38 4.81 19.35
CA GLY A 172 0.18 5.29 17.99
C GLY A 172 1.08 6.48 17.69
N THR A 173 0.74 7.23 16.64
CA THR A 173 1.53 8.32 16.04
C THR A 173 2.83 7.83 15.40
N ARG A 174 3.52 8.73 14.70
CA ARG A 174 4.78 8.44 13.99
C ARG A 174 6.03 8.77 14.78
N PHE A 175 5.91 9.63 15.78
CA PHE A 175 7.03 10.13 16.60
C PHE A 175 6.47 10.70 17.93
N PRO A 176 7.26 10.71 19.02
CA PRO A 176 6.79 11.28 20.29
C PRO A 176 6.32 12.74 20.15
N ILE A 177 5.14 13.05 20.70
CA ILE A 177 4.51 14.38 20.62
C ILE A 177 5.34 15.44 21.38
N ASN A 178 6.13 15.01 22.37
CA ASN A 178 6.99 15.87 23.18
C ASN A 178 8.37 16.13 22.57
N GLN A 179 8.64 15.65 21.36
CA GLN A 179 9.92 15.83 20.67
C GLN A 179 9.68 16.36 19.25
N THR A 180 10.66 17.11 18.74
CA THR A 180 10.63 17.54 17.33
C THR A 180 11.02 16.36 16.43
N PRO A 181 10.19 16.04 15.42
CA PRO A 181 10.52 14.97 14.50
C PRO A 181 11.75 15.31 13.64
N PRO A 182 12.41 14.30 13.03
CA PRO A 182 13.46 14.54 12.04
C PRO A 182 12.92 15.40 10.90
N ASN A 183 13.63 16.47 10.57
CA ASN A 183 13.34 17.30 9.41
C ASN A 183 14.32 16.94 8.31
N GLY A 184 13.83 16.48 7.17
CA GLY A 184 14.66 16.17 6.00
C GLY A 184 13.88 16.28 4.69
N LEU A 185 14.61 16.13 3.59
CA LEU A 185 14.06 16.30 2.23
C LEU A 185 13.11 15.17 1.84
N THR A 186 13.24 13.99 2.44
CA THR A 186 12.45 12.81 2.04
C THR A 186 11.12 12.72 2.76
N GLY A 187 11.02 13.29 3.96
CA GLY A 187 9.88 13.14 4.86
C GLY A 187 9.77 11.73 5.48
N ILE A 188 10.74 10.84 5.22
CA ILE A 188 10.84 9.49 5.79
C ILE A 188 11.71 9.59 7.04
N TYR A 189 11.12 9.49 8.23
CA TYR A 189 11.81 9.78 9.48
C TYR A 189 13.01 8.87 9.73
N THR A 190 12.92 7.60 9.34
CA THR A 190 14.06 6.66 9.42
C THR A 190 15.20 7.03 8.48
N LEU A 191 14.94 7.57 7.29
CA LEU A 191 16.01 7.99 6.37
C LEU A 191 16.56 9.37 6.73
N ASP A 192 15.68 10.32 7.05
CA ASP A 192 16.06 11.68 7.41
C ASP A 192 16.89 11.72 8.71
N SER A 193 16.60 10.84 9.67
CA SER A 193 17.42 10.67 10.88
C SER A 193 18.81 10.10 10.60
N LEU A 194 18.95 9.19 9.63
CA LEU A 194 20.25 8.69 9.19
C LEU A 194 21.06 9.77 8.46
N PHE A 195 20.41 10.52 7.55
CA PHE A 195 21.08 11.59 6.81
C PHE A 195 21.51 12.76 7.69
N SER A 196 20.74 13.07 8.73
CA SER A 196 21.11 14.07 9.73
C SER A 196 22.14 13.56 10.75
N GLY A 197 22.54 12.29 10.69
CA GLY A 197 23.48 11.67 11.63
C GLY A 197 22.92 11.44 13.03
N ASN A 198 21.61 11.63 13.23
CA ASN A 198 20.97 11.48 14.54
C ASN A 198 20.43 10.06 14.74
N LEU A 199 21.30 9.17 15.21
CA LEU A 199 20.95 7.78 15.50
C LEU A 199 19.88 7.66 16.60
N GLY A 200 19.81 8.60 17.55
CA GLY A 200 18.79 8.60 18.60
C GLY A 200 17.38 8.78 18.03
N GLN A 201 17.23 9.71 17.08
CA GLN A 201 15.97 9.88 16.37
C GLN A 201 15.64 8.70 15.45
N PHE A 202 16.65 8.06 14.85
CA PHE A 202 16.46 6.85 14.04
C PHE A 202 15.83 5.72 14.86
N PHE A 203 16.43 5.39 16.01
CA PHE A 203 15.89 4.34 16.88
C PHE A 203 14.51 4.69 17.43
N THR A 204 14.25 5.97 17.67
CA THR A 204 12.93 6.44 18.10
C THR A 204 11.88 6.26 17.00
N ALA A 205 12.18 6.69 15.77
CA ALA A 205 11.29 6.49 14.62
C ALA A 205 11.05 5.00 14.34
N ALA A 206 12.10 4.18 14.36
CA ALA A 206 12.00 2.73 14.23
C ALA A 206 11.12 2.11 15.33
N TYR A 207 11.27 2.55 16.58
CA TYR A 207 10.47 2.06 17.70
C TYR A 207 8.97 2.35 17.54
N TYR A 208 8.60 3.53 17.04
CA TYR A 208 7.20 3.89 16.74
C TYR A 208 6.65 3.14 15.51
N LEU A 209 7.51 2.69 14.61
CA LEU A 209 7.14 1.87 13.46
C LEU A 209 6.90 0.39 13.80
N ILE A 210 7.56 -0.17 14.84
CA ILE A 210 7.56 -1.62 15.07
C ILE A 210 6.13 -2.18 15.15
N LEU A 211 5.28 -1.63 16.00
CA LEU A 211 3.94 -2.17 16.23
C LEU A 211 3.02 -2.09 15.00
N PRO A 212 2.84 -0.92 14.33
CA PRO A 212 2.03 -0.86 13.12
C PRO A 212 2.61 -1.70 11.98
N CYS A 213 3.94 -1.65 11.78
CA CYS A 213 4.59 -2.41 10.71
C CYS A 213 4.47 -3.92 10.92
N PHE A 214 4.66 -4.37 12.16
CA PHE A 214 4.55 -5.78 12.52
C PHE A 214 3.11 -6.27 12.39
N THR A 215 2.12 -5.49 12.81
CA THR A 215 0.69 -5.85 12.67
C THR A 215 0.31 -6.06 11.22
N LEU A 216 0.58 -5.07 10.36
CA LEU A 216 0.25 -5.14 8.95
C LEU A 216 1.09 -6.22 8.24
N GLY A 217 2.39 -6.29 8.53
CA GLY A 217 3.29 -7.28 7.96
C GLY A 217 2.94 -8.72 8.34
N LEU A 218 2.59 -8.98 9.60
CA LEU A 218 2.20 -10.30 10.09
C LEU A 218 0.97 -10.82 9.35
N LEU A 219 -0.05 -9.99 9.13
CA LEU A 219 -1.26 -10.43 8.45
C LEU A 219 -1.03 -10.64 6.95
N LEU A 220 -0.26 -9.75 6.31
CA LEU A 220 0.11 -9.92 4.90
C LEU A 220 1.05 -11.12 4.67
N SER A 221 1.82 -11.52 5.68
CA SER A 221 2.74 -12.65 5.58
C SER A 221 2.05 -13.96 5.20
N GLY A 222 0.76 -14.13 5.53
CA GLY A 222 -0.02 -15.32 5.15
C GLY A 222 -0.14 -15.52 3.64
N ILE A 223 -0.24 -14.43 2.88
CA ILE A 223 -0.28 -14.47 1.41
C ILE A 223 1.06 -15.00 0.88
N PHE A 224 2.17 -14.49 1.41
CA PHE A 224 3.51 -14.90 1.02
C PHE A 224 3.84 -16.32 1.45
N GLU A 225 3.45 -16.72 2.67
CA GLU A 225 3.54 -18.09 3.16
C GLU A 225 2.89 -19.06 2.18
N ARG A 226 1.62 -18.80 1.85
CA ARG A 226 0.84 -19.66 0.94
C ARG A 226 1.50 -19.74 -0.43
N MET A 227 1.91 -18.59 -0.98
CA MET A 227 2.51 -18.52 -2.30
C MET A 227 3.83 -19.29 -2.35
N VAL A 228 4.72 -19.08 -1.38
CA VAL A 228 6.00 -19.80 -1.28
C VAL A 228 5.75 -21.29 -1.06
N ARG A 229 4.85 -21.66 -0.15
CA ARG A 229 4.58 -23.07 0.18
C ARG A 229 4.09 -23.85 -1.04
N VAL A 230 3.10 -23.32 -1.74
CA VAL A 230 2.51 -23.98 -2.92
C VAL A 230 3.53 -24.10 -4.04
N ASN A 231 4.21 -23.00 -4.39
CA ASN A 231 5.17 -23.02 -5.49
C ASN A 231 6.40 -23.87 -5.16
N LEU A 232 6.91 -23.83 -3.93
CA LEU A 232 8.06 -24.64 -3.53
C LEU A 232 7.72 -26.13 -3.54
N ARG A 233 6.53 -26.50 -3.03
CA ARG A 233 6.08 -27.90 -3.07
C ARG A 233 5.94 -28.43 -4.49
N GLN A 234 5.34 -27.65 -5.39
CA GLN A 234 5.25 -28.01 -6.82
C GLN A 234 6.64 -28.12 -7.46
N THR A 235 7.53 -27.19 -7.12
CA THR A 235 8.88 -27.14 -7.68
C THR A 235 9.74 -28.33 -7.24
N LEU A 236 9.60 -28.78 -5.99
CA LEU A 236 10.28 -29.96 -5.45
C LEU A 236 9.83 -31.28 -6.10
N GLN A 237 8.69 -31.29 -6.79
CA GLN A 237 8.15 -32.44 -7.52
C GLN A 237 8.56 -32.44 -9.01
N ALA A 238 9.36 -31.48 -9.47
CA ALA A 238 9.74 -31.39 -10.87
C ALA A 238 10.88 -32.35 -11.25
N ASP A 239 10.88 -32.83 -12.50
CA ASP A 239 11.84 -33.82 -13.03
C ASP A 239 13.31 -33.40 -12.84
N TYR A 240 13.62 -32.11 -12.96
CA TYR A 240 14.99 -31.62 -12.78
C TYR A 240 15.47 -31.72 -11.32
N VAL A 241 14.55 -31.71 -10.36
CA VAL A 241 14.83 -31.94 -8.93
C VAL A 241 15.10 -33.43 -8.69
N GLU A 242 14.32 -34.32 -9.31
CA GLU A 242 14.56 -35.75 -9.25
C GLU A 242 15.91 -36.13 -9.88
N ALA A 243 16.24 -35.55 -11.03
CA ALA A 243 17.55 -35.72 -11.66
C ALA A 243 18.70 -35.19 -10.78
N ALA A 244 18.50 -34.07 -10.08
CA ALA A 244 19.49 -33.56 -9.11
C ALA A 244 19.69 -34.52 -7.93
N ARG A 245 18.60 -35.13 -7.43
CA ARG A 245 18.66 -36.12 -6.35
C ARG A 245 19.36 -37.41 -6.80
N ALA A 246 19.08 -37.88 -8.02
CA ALA A 246 19.76 -39.05 -8.61
C ALA A 246 21.28 -38.83 -8.79
N ARG A 247 21.71 -37.57 -8.99
CA ARG A 247 23.12 -37.18 -9.04
C ARG A 247 23.79 -37.05 -7.67
N GLY A 248 23.09 -37.35 -6.58
CA GLY A 248 23.63 -37.29 -5.20
C GLY A 248 23.79 -35.87 -4.66
N ILE A 249 23.11 -34.87 -5.23
CA ILE A 249 23.17 -33.49 -4.73
C ILE A 249 22.44 -33.43 -3.37
N PRO A 250 23.03 -32.81 -2.32
CA PRO A 250 22.41 -32.76 -1.00
C PRO A 250 21.09 -31.97 -0.99
N GLU A 251 20.09 -32.45 -0.25
CA GLU A 251 18.73 -31.89 -0.23
C GLU A 251 18.70 -30.39 0.13
N ARG A 252 19.59 -29.92 1.01
CA ARG A 252 19.70 -28.49 1.35
C ARG A 252 20.10 -27.64 0.14
N ARG A 253 20.96 -28.16 -0.73
CA ARG A 253 21.39 -27.46 -1.95
C ARG A 253 20.30 -27.51 -3.01
N ILE A 254 19.59 -28.64 -3.13
CA ILE A 254 18.39 -28.77 -3.98
C ILE A 254 17.35 -27.73 -3.57
N LEU A 255 17.03 -27.65 -2.28
CA LEU A 255 16.05 -26.70 -1.75
C LEU A 255 16.46 -25.25 -2.00
N LEU A 256 17.64 -24.83 -1.54
CA LEU A 256 18.02 -23.41 -1.56
C LEU A 256 18.43 -22.91 -2.96
N ALA A 257 19.18 -23.70 -3.72
CA ALA A 257 19.77 -23.24 -4.98
C ALA A 257 18.96 -23.62 -6.22
N HIS A 258 18.22 -24.74 -6.19
CA HIS A 258 17.49 -25.24 -7.36
C HIS A 258 15.98 -24.98 -7.29
N ALA A 259 15.35 -25.29 -6.16
CA ALA A 259 13.90 -25.18 -6.02
C ALA A 259 13.44 -23.77 -5.59
N LEU A 260 14.03 -23.21 -4.54
CA LEU A 260 13.57 -21.94 -3.96
C LEU A 260 13.63 -20.77 -4.94
N LYS A 261 14.73 -20.66 -5.72
CA LYS A 261 14.88 -19.60 -6.71
C LYS A 261 13.74 -19.57 -7.73
N ASN A 262 13.29 -20.73 -8.19
CA ASN A 262 12.19 -20.85 -9.15
C ASN A 262 10.83 -20.64 -8.46
N ALA A 263 10.68 -21.13 -7.23
CA ALA A 263 9.46 -20.95 -6.45
C ALA A 263 9.19 -19.49 -6.06
N LEU A 264 10.21 -18.64 -5.99
CA LEU A 264 10.09 -17.22 -5.65
C LEU A 264 9.65 -16.33 -6.83
N ILE A 265 9.65 -16.82 -8.07
CA ILE A 265 9.27 -15.99 -9.22
C ILE A 265 7.84 -15.43 -9.05
N PRO A 266 6.80 -16.24 -8.75
CA PRO A 266 5.45 -15.72 -8.52
C PRO A 266 5.33 -14.87 -7.24
N VAL A 267 6.22 -15.09 -6.28
CA VAL A 267 6.25 -14.36 -5.00
C VAL A 267 6.67 -12.91 -5.23
N ILE A 268 7.61 -12.67 -6.14
CA ILE A 268 8.06 -11.31 -6.53
C ILE A 268 6.92 -10.54 -7.20
N THR A 269 6.14 -11.20 -8.07
CA THR A 269 4.99 -10.56 -8.71
C THR A 269 3.94 -10.13 -7.68
N VAL A 270 3.57 -11.03 -6.76
CA VAL A 270 2.61 -10.70 -5.70
C VAL A 270 3.16 -9.65 -4.75
N PHE A 271 4.44 -9.71 -4.40
CA PHE A 271 5.11 -8.67 -3.60
C PHE A 271 4.90 -7.29 -4.22
N GLY A 272 5.16 -7.19 -5.52
CA GLY A 272 4.96 -5.95 -6.25
C GLY A 272 3.51 -5.46 -6.16
N LEU A 273 2.56 -6.33 -6.53
CA LEU A 273 1.15 -5.95 -6.56
C LEU A 273 0.63 -5.53 -5.17
N THR A 274 1.03 -6.26 -4.12
CA THR A 274 0.67 -5.91 -2.74
C THR A 274 1.36 -4.60 -2.32
N PHE A 275 2.60 -4.36 -2.72
CA PHE A 275 3.32 -3.12 -2.41
C PHE A 275 2.66 -1.93 -3.08
N ALA A 276 2.27 -2.05 -4.36
CA ALA A 276 1.51 -1.03 -5.08
C ALA A 276 0.18 -0.71 -4.39
N ALA A 277 -0.55 -1.76 -4.00
CA ALA A 277 -1.84 -1.62 -3.31
C ALA A 277 -1.70 -0.91 -1.96
N LEU A 278 -0.65 -1.21 -1.18
CA LEU A 278 -0.40 -0.53 0.11
C LEU A 278 0.04 0.92 -0.05
N LEU A 279 0.82 1.24 -1.10
CA LEU A 279 1.14 2.64 -1.41
C LEU A 279 -0.10 3.45 -1.83
N GLY A 280 -1.13 2.76 -2.35
CA GLY A 280 -2.47 3.29 -2.54
C GLY A 280 -3.26 3.51 -1.22
N GLY A 281 -2.61 3.36 -0.07
CA GLY A 281 -3.15 3.68 1.26
C GLY A 281 -3.42 2.45 2.11
N ALA A 282 -2.67 2.30 3.22
CA ALA A 282 -2.97 1.33 4.27
C ALA A 282 -4.03 1.88 5.25
N VAL A 283 -5.14 2.43 4.71
CA VAL A 283 -6.10 3.29 5.42
C VAL A 283 -6.49 2.74 6.80
N LEU A 284 -6.88 1.47 6.88
CA LEU A 284 -7.29 0.86 8.15
C LEU A 284 -6.17 0.83 9.18
N THR A 285 -4.96 0.40 8.79
CA THR A 285 -3.80 0.40 9.69
C THR A 285 -3.45 1.81 10.11
N GLU A 286 -3.47 2.76 9.18
CA GLU A 286 -3.13 4.15 9.49
C GLU A 286 -4.14 4.80 10.43
N VAL A 287 -5.43 4.50 10.28
CA VAL A 287 -6.47 4.95 11.21
C VAL A 287 -6.30 4.28 12.57
N THR A 288 -6.15 2.95 12.63
CA THR A 288 -6.00 2.20 13.89
C THR A 288 -4.81 2.69 14.72
N PHE A 289 -3.65 2.91 14.08
CA PHE A 289 -2.45 3.36 14.79
C PHE A 289 -2.29 4.88 14.85
N SER A 290 -3.29 5.65 14.41
CA SER A 290 -3.18 7.11 14.27
C SER A 290 -1.89 7.52 13.53
N TRP A 291 -1.54 6.74 12.51
CA TRP A 291 -0.40 6.98 11.65
C TRP A 291 -0.74 8.16 10.73
N PRO A 292 0.08 9.21 10.66
CA PRO A 292 -0.19 10.41 9.87
C PRO A 292 0.15 10.17 8.39
N GLY A 293 -0.42 9.13 7.80
CA GLY A 293 -0.28 8.80 6.38
C GLY A 293 -1.41 9.38 5.52
N LEU A 294 -1.28 9.19 4.22
CA LEU A 294 -2.28 9.64 3.24
C LEU A 294 -3.61 8.91 3.38
N GLY A 295 -3.62 7.65 3.79
CA GLY A 295 -4.84 6.89 4.03
C GLY A 295 -5.63 7.44 5.21
N ASN A 296 -4.95 7.84 6.30
CA ASN A 296 -5.58 8.54 7.42
C ASN A 296 -6.16 9.89 6.98
N ARG A 297 -5.43 10.67 6.18
CA ARG A 297 -5.93 11.94 5.62
C ARG A 297 -7.11 11.77 4.69
N LEU A 298 -7.11 10.72 3.87
CA LEU A 298 -8.25 10.36 3.04
C LEU A 298 -9.47 10.05 3.90
N TYR A 299 -9.31 9.25 4.96
CA TYR A 299 -10.40 8.94 5.90
C TYR A 299 -10.99 10.22 6.51
N GLN A 300 -10.14 11.12 7.02
CA GLN A 300 -10.58 12.40 7.58
C GLN A 300 -11.31 13.26 6.54
N ALA A 301 -10.79 13.34 5.31
CA ALA A 301 -11.39 14.11 4.22
C ALA A 301 -12.75 13.55 3.80
N ILE A 302 -12.95 12.22 3.85
CA ILE A 302 -14.25 11.59 3.62
C ILE A 302 -15.24 11.97 4.71
N ASP A 303 -14.81 11.93 5.98
CA ASP A 303 -15.67 12.23 7.14
C ASP A 303 -16.18 13.68 7.10
N VAL A 304 -15.30 14.63 6.77
CA VAL A 304 -15.64 16.06 6.65
C VAL A 304 -16.07 16.48 5.23
N ARG A 305 -16.29 15.51 4.33
CA ARG A 305 -16.76 15.70 2.94
C ARG A 305 -15.92 16.71 2.13
N ASP A 306 -14.61 16.74 2.33
CA ASP A 306 -13.67 17.56 1.57
C ASP A 306 -13.38 16.94 0.19
N TYR A 307 -14.29 17.19 -0.76
CA TYR A 307 -14.28 16.54 -2.08
C TYR A 307 -12.98 16.76 -2.87
N PRO A 308 -12.38 17.96 -2.96
CA PRO A 308 -11.10 18.16 -3.62
C PRO A 308 -9.99 17.28 -3.05
N THR A 309 -9.88 17.20 -1.73
CA THR A 309 -8.86 16.38 -1.06
C THR A 309 -9.07 14.89 -1.31
N VAL A 310 -10.32 14.40 -1.20
CA VAL A 310 -10.63 12.99 -1.50
C VAL A 310 -10.31 12.66 -2.95
N GLN A 311 -10.69 13.53 -3.90
CA GLN A 311 -10.41 13.34 -5.33
C GLN A 311 -8.92 13.31 -5.62
N GLY A 312 -8.18 14.32 -5.14
CA GLY A 312 -6.76 14.42 -5.42
C GLY A 312 -5.95 13.28 -4.81
N ILE A 313 -6.26 12.87 -3.56
CA ILE A 313 -5.59 11.71 -2.95
C ILE A 313 -5.91 10.41 -3.72
N MET A 314 -7.16 10.19 -4.12
CA MET A 314 -7.54 8.99 -4.87
C MET A 314 -6.91 8.94 -6.27
N VAL A 315 -6.82 10.08 -6.96
CA VAL A 315 -6.11 10.17 -8.26
C VAL A 315 -4.63 9.90 -8.07
N PHE A 316 -4.02 10.45 -7.01
CA PHE A 316 -2.62 10.19 -6.68
C PHE A 316 -2.36 8.70 -6.38
N PHE A 317 -3.22 8.05 -5.59
CA PHE A 317 -3.16 6.61 -5.35
C PHE A 317 -3.30 5.81 -6.64
N GLY A 318 -4.26 6.15 -7.51
CA GLY A 318 -4.43 5.51 -8.81
C GLY A 318 -3.18 5.65 -9.69
N ALA A 319 -2.60 6.85 -9.74
CA ALA A 319 -1.37 7.11 -10.49
C ALA A 319 -0.19 6.29 -9.96
N ILE A 320 0.01 6.23 -8.64
CA ILE A 320 1.04 5.40 -8.01
C ILE A 320 0.83 3.92 -8.34
N VAL A 321 -0.39 3.40 -8.18
CA VAL A 321 -0.69 1.99 -8.46
C VAL A 321 -0.35 1.67 -9.92
N VAL A 322 -0.72 2.53 -10.86
CA VAL A 322 -0.39 2.35 -12.28
C VAL A 322 1.11 2.37 -12.52
N VAL A 323 1.83 3.37 -11.98
CA VAL A 323 3.29 3.49 -12.13
C VAL A 323 4.00 2.27 -11.55
N VAL A 324 3.67 1.89 -10.31
CA VAL A 324 4.30 0.75 -9.63
C VAL A 324 3.96 -0.55 -10.34
N SER A 325 2.72 -0.74 -10.81
CA SER A 325 2.33 -1.92 -11.60
C SER A 325 3.15 -2.06 -12.87
N ILE A 326 3.38 -0.96 -13.60
CA ILE A 326 4.23 -0.95 -14.79
C ILE A 326 5.68 -1.30 -14.42
N LEU A 327 6.21 -0.75 -13.32
CA LEU A 327 7.56 -1.08 -12.84
C LEU A 327 7.71 -2.58 -12.50
N ILE A 328 6.71 -3.17 -11.85
CA ILE A 328 6.72 -4.60 -11.51
C ILE A 328 6.65 -5.47 -12.76
N ASP A 329 5.81 -5.08 -13.71
CA ASP A 329 5.69 -5.72 -15.00
C ASP A 329 7.02 -5.72 -15.76
N LEU A 330 7.75 -4.61 -15.73
CA LEU A 330 9.12 -4.51 -16.28
C LEU A 330 10.10 -5.45 -15.56
N ILE A 331 10.05 -5.49 -14.22
CA ILE A 331 10.89 -6.37 -13.41
C ILE A 331 10.60 -7.84 -13.73
N ASN A 332 9.31 -8.22 -13.81
CA ASN A 332 8.90 -9.58 -14.14
C ASN A 332 9.37 -9.99 -15.54
N ALA A 333 9.22 -9.12 -16.55
CA ALA A 333 9.70 -9.38 -17.90
C ALA A 333 11.23 -9.56 -17.99
N TYR A 334 11.98 -8.91 -17.08
CA TYR A 334 13.42 -9.10 -16.97
C TYR A 334 13.78 -10.43 -16.29
N ILE A 335 13.10 -10.76 -15.18
CA ILE A 335 13.40 -11.92 -14.33
C ILE A 335 12.95 -13.25 -14.96
N ASP A 336 11.75 -13.30 -15.57
CA ASP A 336 11.20 -14.54 -16.13
C ASP A 336 11.21 -14.52 -17.67
N PRO A 337 12.18 -15.21 -18.32
CA PRO A 337 12.24 -15.33 -19.77
C PRO A 337 11.16 -16.25 -20.37
N ARG A 338 10.32 -16.90 -19.56
CA ARG A 338 9.24 -17.80 -20.00
C ARG A 338 7.91 -17.09 -20.20
N ILE A 339 7.79 -15.82 -19.79
CA ILE A 339 6.60 -15.00 -20.05
C ILE A 339 6.54 -14.76 -21.56
N ARG A 340 5.73 -15.57 -22.25
CA ARG A 340 5.29 -15.33 -23.62
C ARG A 340 4.06 -14.44 -23.53
N TYR A 341 4.24 -13.15 -23.78
CA TYR A 341 3.15 -12.20 -24.02
C TYR A 341 2.55 -12.39 -25.40
#